data_AF-N9PMV3-F1
#
_entry.id   AF-N9PMV3-F1
#
_cell.length_a   1.000
_cell.length_b   1.000
_cell.length_c   1.000
_cell.angle_alpha   90.00
_cell.angle_beta   90.00
_cell.angle_gamma   90.00
#
_symmetry.space_group_name_H-M   'P 1'
#
loop_
_entity.id
_entity.type
_entity.pdbx_description
1 polymer ?
#
loop_
_entity_poly.entity_id
_entity_poly.type
_entity_poly.pdbx_seq_one_letter_code
_entity_poly.pdbx_strand_id
1 'polypeptide(L)'
;MKGYYDQRYDDYYNGAGEDLTFLGINLNYKLVKDGTKEYEIYAGNILKSEEYAKANALEMIQFLYGQKANQQIPDTQWTTTVDRQNIIGAIVDARILALIKADYDKKFEAALAGMMKDADSAAMAEIIARADQVAKAEAAKSSVSTLKTKADVFIYGLALSKSDGSLSTRYSDQGFSWGSADNPWLFRAGTENVKQFKDAAKDVGYIALEAPLSPIAGVESDNNIKLGFWSDIFARALDSSNAVDPITGGPISGLDTDYRLRTQFVTNGLSFNGSQVRLFQTLESDNKNYSQTLGMASIVRLNTNDRPETLSSSDSNLNSKGIRLSTAAKTDALDGNVSTPALNGSDAPIFHDSEGLYLYSPNINLVLGNMYQPFVVGSEGNNIILEVTRIPNIPAIYNQIYQNYGGGLGTTDLKGSTCNVYSCGTPIKNNASDTTALYQGRNATHSSISIGTTERISGTNMLRAKDGVNSTGIVFKNTEGVSKNFGSAVIDGVLIQHLKIRTTGL
;
A
#
# COMPACT_ATOMS: atom_id res chain seq x y z
N MET A 1 -42.11 1.23 62.45
CA MET A 1 -42.05 -0.22 62.79
C MET A 1 -41.16 -0.54 63.98
N LYS A 2 -39.95 0.01 64.12
CA LYS A 2 -39.14 -0.26 65.32
C LYS A 2 -39.87 0.10 66.63
N GLY A 3 -40.48 1.28 66.71
CA GLY A 3 -41.27 1.66 67.90
C GLY A 3 -42.45 0.72 68.19
N TYR A 4 -43.12 0.20 67.16
CA TYR A 4 -44.19 -0.80 67.32
C TYR A 4 -43.66 -2.13 67.84
N TYR A 5 -42.53 -2.59 67.29
CA TYR A 5 -41.84 -3.79 67.76
C TYR A 5 -41.42 -3.65 69.22
N ASP A 6 -40.78 -2.53 69.58
CA ASP A 6 -40.31 -2.27 70.93
C ASP A 6 -41.50 -2.29 71.92
N GLN A 7 -42.64 -1.65 71.58
CA GLN A 7 -43.85 -1.70 72.39
C GLN A 7 -44.37 -3.14 72.58
N ARG A 8 -44.51 -3.91 71.49
CA ARG A 8 -44.99 -5.31 71.56
C ARG A 8 -44.04 -6.19 72.36
N TYR A 9 -42.74 -5.96 72.23
CA TYR A 9 -41.73 -6.69 72.99
C TYR A 9 -41.87 -6.41 74.49
N ASP A 10 -42.00 -5.14 74.88
CA ASP A 10 -42.17 -4.74 76.28
C ASP A 10 -43.49 -5.26 76.86
N ASP A 11 -44.57 -5.22 76.08
CA ASP A 11 -45.85 -5.78 76.49
C ASP A 11 -45.71 -7.28 76.81
N TYR A 12 -45.13 -8.08 75.92
CA TYR A 12 -44.94 -9.52 76.16
C TYR A 12 -43.91 -9.81 77.26
N TYR A 13 -42.82 -9.06 77.34
CA TYR A 13 -41.80 -9.26 78.36
C TYR A 13 -42.34 -9.02 79.77
N ASN A 14 -43.24 -8.04 79.93
CA ASN A 14 -43.88 -7.73 81.21
C ASN A 14 -45.11 -8.60 81.52
N GLY A 15 -45.42 -9.60 80.68
CA GLY A 15 -46.55 -10.53 80.90
C GLY A 15 -47.92 -9.97 80.51
N ALA A 16 -47.98 -8.99 79.60
CA ALA A 16 -49.25 -8.51 79.07
C ALA A 16 -50.03 -9.65 78.40
N GLY A 17 -51.31 -9.82 78.75
CA GLY A 17 -52.12 -10.93 78.24
C GLY A 17 -52.12 -12.19 79.11
N GLU A 18 -51.38 -12.25 80.21
CA GLU A 18 -51.58 -13.29 81.24
C GLU A 18 -52.70 -12.92 82.22
N ASP A 19 -53.46 -13.92 82.66
CA ASP A 19 -54.42 -13.78 83.76
C ASP A 19 -53.71 -14.07 85.09
N LEU A 20 -53.07 -13.05 85.67
CA LEU A 20 -52.31 -13.16 86.92
C LEU A 20 -53.17 -12.70 88.11
N THR A 21 -53.84 -13.65 88.76
CA THR A 21 -54.48 -13.43 90.07
C THR A 21 -53.54 -13.87 91.21
N PHE A 22 -53.03 -12.93 92.00
CA PHE A 22 -52.23 -13.22 93.20
C PHE A 22 -52.77 -12.47 94.42
N LEU A 23 -53.06 -13.20 95.52
CA LEU A 23 -53.64 -12.68 96.78
C LEU A 23 -54.93 -11.84 96.60
N GLY A 24 -55.78 -12.20 95.63
CA GLY A 24 -57.09 -11.56 95.44
C GLY A 24 -57.05 -10.16 94.80
N ILE A 25 -55.89 -9.70 94.34
CA ILE A 25 -55.74 -8.47 93.55
C ILE A 25 -55.42 -8.87 92.11
N ASN A 26 -56.26 -8.45 91.18
CA ASN A 26 -56.07 -8.67 89.75
C ASN A 26 -55.14 -7.58 89.19
N LEU A 27 -53.96 -7.96 88.69
CA LEU A 27 -52.97 -7.04 88.13
C LEU A 27 -52.84 -7.21 86.60
N ASN A 28 -53.94 -7.52 85.92
CA ASN A 28 -53.93 -7.80 84.48
C ASN A 28 -53.55 -6.54 83.67
N TYR A 29 -52.31 -6.50 83.18
CA TYR A 29 -51.88 -5.58 82.14
C TYR A 29 -52.37 -6.13 80.78
N LYS A 30 -53.32 -5.44 80.13
CA LYS A 30 -53.99 -5.94 78.91
C LYS A 30 -53.28 -5.44 77.65
N LEU A 31 -53.03 -6.37 76.72
CA LEU A 31 -52.53 -6.05 75.37
C LEU A 31 -53.52 -5.16 74.61
N VAL A 32 -52.97 -4.17 73.91
CA VAL A 32 -53.76 -3.33 73.01
C VAL A 32 -54.20 -4.14 71.80
N LYS A 33 -55.51 -4.14 71.52
CA LYS A 33 -56.09 -4.80 70.34
C LYS A 33 -55.91 -3.90 69.12
N ASP A 34 -54.93 -4.23 68.28
CA ASP A 34 -54.61 -3.47 67.06
C ASP A 34 -54.84 -4.29 65.77
N GLY A 35 -55.46 -5.47 65.90
CA GLY A 35 -55.76 -6.37 64.79
C GLY A 35 -54.64 -7.35 64.45
N THR A 36 -53.44 -7.21 65.03
CA THR A 36 -52.42 -8.27 64.97
C THR A 36 -52.72 -9.39 65.96
N LYS A 37 -52.14 -10.56 65.73
CA LYS A 37 -52.34 -11.73 66.57
C LYS A 37 -51.82 -11.50 68.00
N GLU A 38 -52.69 -11.68 68.98
CA GLU A 38 -52.31 -11.65 70.40
C GLU A 38 -51.69 -13.00 70.81
N TYR A 39 -50.64 -12.95 71.64
CA TYR A 39 -49.95 -14.11 72.20
C TYR A 39 -49.96 -14.03 73.73
N GLU A 40 -50.14 -15.17 74.42
CA GLU A 40 -50.05 -15.25 75.89
C GLU A 40 -48.69 -15.81 76.31
N ILE A 41 -48.04 -15.18 77.29
CA ILE A 41 -46.71 -15.58 77.76
C ILE A 41 -46.36 -15.11 79.17
N TYR A 42 -45.68 -15.98 79.93
CA TYR A 42 -45.09 -15.66 81.25
C TYR A 42 -44.07 -14.54 81.21
N ALA A 43 -44.22 -13.59 82.15
CA ALA A 43 -43.32 -12.45 82.31
C ALA A 43 -41.84 -12.87 82.44
N GLY A 44 -40.96 -12.13 81.77
CA GLY A 44 -39.51 -12.33 81.78
C GLY A 44 -38.94 -13.22 80.66
N ASN A 45 -39.77 -13.79 79.78
CA ASN A 45 -39.30 -14.64 78.68
C ASN A 45 -38.85 -13.84 77.45
N ILE A 46 -37.56 -13.50 77.41
CA ILE A 46 -36.92 -12.68 76.37
C ILE A 46 -37.11 -13.25 74.96
N LEU A 47 -36.73 -14.51 74.72
CA LEU A 47 -36.67 -15.08 73.37
C LEU A 47 -38.03 -15.10 72.68
N LYS A 48 -39.07 -15.50 73.43
CA LYS A 48 -40.43 -15.57 72.90
C LYS A 48 -41.07 -14.20 72.75
N SER A 49 -40.76 -13.26 73.63
CA SER A 49 -41.18 -11.86 73.48
C SER A 49 -40.62 -11.26 72.20
N GLU A 50 -39.36 -11.53 71.86
CA GLU A 50 -38.77 -11.08 70.58
C GLU A 50 -39.43 -11.74 69.36
N GLU A 51 -39.65 -13.05 69.41
CA GLU A 51 -40.27 -13.81 68.31
C GLU A 51 -41.67 -13.28 68.00
N TYR A 52 -42.50 -13.10 69.03
CA TYR A 52 -43.88 -12.63 68.89
C TYR A 52 -43.95 -11.16 68.48
N ALA A 53 -43.10 -10.30 69.04
CA ALA A 53 -43.02 -8.92 68.60
C ALA A 53 -42.56 -8.81 67.13
N LYS A 54 -41.62 -9.65 66.67
CA LYS A 54 -41.17 -9.70 65.27
C LYS A 54 -42.32 -10.14 64.37
N ALA A 55 -43.05 -11.18 64.77
CA ALA A 55 -44.21 -11.67 64.04
C ALA A 55 -45.30 -10.60 63.93
N ASN A 56 -45.64 -9.91 65.02
CA ASN A 56 -46.62 -8.82 65.01
C ASN A 56 -46.14 -7.65 64.17
N ALA A 57 -44.85 -7.29 64.22
CA ALA A 57 -44.32 -6.22 63.39
C ALA A 57 -44.42 -6.55 61.89
N LEU A 58 -44.17 -7.79 61.49
CA LEU A 58 -44.36 -8.23 60.10
C LEU A 58 -45.83 -8.24 59.70
N GLU A 59 -46.72 -8.67 60.58
CA GLU A 59 -48.16 -8.65 60.32
C GLU A 59 -48.69 -7.21 60.20
N MET A 60 -48.22 -6.32 61.06
CA MET A 60 -48.50 -4.89 60.97
C MET A 60 -47.95 -4.29 59.67
N ILE A 61 -46.74 -4.67 59.21
CA ILE A 61 -46.25 -4.27 57.89
C ILE A 61 -47.18 -4.75 56.77
N GLN A 62 -47.73 -5.96 56.86
CA GLN A 62 -48.71 -6.45 55.88
C GLN A 62 -50.02 -5.65 55.90
N PHE A 63 -50.48 -5.24 57.09
CA PHE A 63 -51.65 -4.39 57.24
C PHE A 63 -51.44 -2.95 56.81
N LEU A 64 -50.22 -2.43 56.86
CA LEU A 64 -49.95 -1.04 56.48
C LEU A 64 -49.53 -0.93 55.01
N TYR A 65 -48.66 -1.85 54.55
CA TYR A 65 -47.96 -1.71 53.26
C TYR A 65 -47.99 -2.94 52.35
N GLY A 66 -48.55 -4.05 52.83
CA GLY A 66 -48.63 -5.31 52.10
C GLY A 66 -50.03 -5.62 51.57
N GLN A 67 -50.26 -6.89 51.22
CA GLN A 67 -51.50 -7.31 50.57
C GLN A 67 -52.75 -7.13 51.46
N LYS A 68 -52.57 -7.02 52.78
CA LYS A 68 -53.64 -6.79 53.75
C LYS A 68 -53.88 -5.30 54.05
N ALA A 69 -53.32 -4.38 53.26
CA ALA A 69 -53.46 -2.94 53.46
C ALA A 69 -54.92 -2.46 53.54
N ASN A 70 -55.83 -3.10 52.79
CA ASN A 70 -57.24 -2.75 52.75
C ASN A 70 -58.10 -3.44 53.83
N GLN A 71 -57.51 -4.28 54.69
CA GLN A 71 -58.25 -4.97 55.73
C GLN A 71 -58.65 -4.01 56.85
N GLN A 72 -59.89 -4.02 57.28
CA GLN A 72 -60.33 -3.20 58.42
C GLN A 72 -59.72 -3.75 59.73
N ILE A 73 -59.01 -2.90 60.47
CA ILE A 73 -58.38 -3.22 61.76
C ILE A 73 -58.62 -2.05 62.74
N PRO A 74 -58.51 -2.27 64.07
CA PRO A 74 -58.71 -1.22 65.06
C PRO A 74 -57.79 0.00 64.89
N ASP A 75 -58.32 1.16 65.27
CA ASP A 75 -57.58 2.43 65.26
C ASP A 75 -56.66 2.51 66.49
N THR A 76 -55.37 2.57 66.22
CA THR A 76 -54.31 2.75 67.20
C THR A 76 -53.31 3.76 66.68
N GLN A 77 -52.42 4.25 67.54
CA GLN A 77 -51.34 5.15 67.13
C GLN A 77 -50.46 4.60 65.99
N TRP A 78 -50.46 3.29 65.75
CA TRP A 78 -49.66 2.66 64.69
C TRP A 78 -50.42 2.48 63.39
N THR A 79 -51.76 2.41 63.43
CA THR A 79 -52.60 2.13 62.28
C THR A 79 -53.19 3.38 61.64
N THR A 80 -53.28 4.50 62.39
CA THR A 80 -53.86 5.76 61.91
C THR A 80 -52.82 6.85 61.57
N THR A 81 -51.55 6.64 61.94
CA THR A 81 -50.48 7.62 61.67
C THR A 81 -49.90 7.53 60.26
N VAL A 82 -50.34 6.55 59.47
CA VAL A 82 -49.85 6.31 58.10
C VAL A 82 -51.00 5.96 57.16
N ASP A 83 -50.89 6.37 55.90
CA ASP A 83 -51.82 5.96 54.85
C ASP A 83 -51.53 4.51 54.44
N ARG A 84 -52.53 3.64 54.61
CA ARG A 84 -52.40 2.20 54.37
C ARG A 84 -52.62 1.87 52.90
N GLN A 85 -51.61 1.34 52.22
CA GLN A 85 -51.66 0.96 50.78
C GLN A 85 -50.72 -0.20 50.45
N ASN A 86 -51.08 -1.11 49.53
CA ASN A 86 -50.24 -2.26 49.15
C ASN A 86 -49.07 -1.86 48.21
N ILE A 87 -48.11 -1.11 48.75
CA ILE A 87 -46.95 -0.61 48.01
C ILE A 87 -45.99 -1.76 47.67
N ILE A 88 -45.88 -2.78 48.55
CA ILE A 88 -44.98 -3.92 48.34
C ILE A 88 -45.40 -4.75 47.12
N GLY A 89 -46.70 -5.00 46.95
CA GLY A 89 -47.23 -5.72 45.78
C GLY A 89 -46.89 -5.00 44.47
N ALA A 90 -47.12 -3.68 44.42
CA ALA A 90 -46.84 -2.89 43.22
C ALA A 90 -45.36 -2.92 42.81
N ILE A 91 -44.43 -2.91 43.77
CA ILE A 91 -42.98 -2.99 43.51
C ILE A 91 -42.57 -4.37 42.99
N VAL A 92 -43.13 -5.46 43.56
CA VAL A 92 -42.85 -6.83 43.13
C VAL A 92 -43.38 -7.06 41.71
N ASP A 93 -44.60 -6.64 41.42
CA ASP A 93 -45.22 -6.77 40.09
C ASP A 93 -44.42 -6.02 39.03
N ALA A 94 -44.00 -4.78 39.32
CA ALA A 94 -43.16 -4.00 38.42
C ALA A 94 -41.82 -4.70 38.12
N ARG A 95 -41.23 -5.39 39.12
CA ARG A 95 -39.96 -6.09 38.96
C ARG A 95 -40.08 -7.40 38.19
N ILE A 96 -41.19 -8.13 38.37
CA ILE A 96 -41.52 -9.32 37.56
C ILE A 96 -41.74 -8.90 36.10
N LEU A 97 -42.47 -7.81 35.85
CA LEU A 97 -42.70 -7.29 34.50
C LEU A 97 -41.38 -6.91 33.81
N ALA A 98 -40.46 -6.27 34.53
CA ALA A 98 -39.14 -5.91 34.02
C ALA A 98 -38.28 -7.13 33.66
N LEU A 99 -38.32 -8.19 34.48
CA LEU A 99 -37.59 -9.43 34.22
C LEU A 99 -38.15 -10.20 33.02
N ILE A 100 -39.48 -10.26 32.86
CA ILE A 100 -40.12 -10.89 31.69
C ILE A 100 -39.76 -10.12 30.41
N LYS A 101 -39.79 -8.79 30.44
CA LYS A 101 -39.44 -7.96 29.27
C LYS A 101 -37.98 -8.15 28.83
N ALA A 102 -37.05 -8.22 29.80
CA ALA A 102 -35.63 -8.43 29.51
C ALA A 102 -35.32 -9.81 28.90
N ASP A 103 -36.03 -10.88 29.28
CA ASP A 103 -35.84 -12.22 28.69
C ASP A 103 -36.45 -12.33 27.28
N TYR A 104 -37.57 -11.65 27.03
CA TYR A 104 -38.22 -11.60 25.71
C TYR A 104 -37.38 -10.81 24.70
N ASP A 105 -36.86 -9.64 25.08
CA ASP A 105 -36.06 -8.78 24.20
C ASP A 105 -34.73 -9.46 23.80
N LYS A 106 -34.06 -10.17 24.73
CA LYS A 106 -32.82 -10.92 24.42
C LYS A 106 -33.03 -12.07 23.44
N LYS A 107 -34.15 -12.80 23.54
CA LYS A 107 -34.47 -13.91 22.63
C LYS A 107 -34.91 -13.42 21.26
N PHE A 108 -35.65 -12.30 21.21
CA PHE A 108 -36.09 -11.67 19.98
C PHE A 108 -34.91 -11.07 19.19
N GLU A 109 -34.00 -10.35 19.85
CA GLU A 109 -32.82 -9.78 19.17
C GLU A 109 -31.83 -10.84 18.67
N ALA A 110 -31.63 -11.94 19.40
CA ALA A 110 -30.75 -13.02 18.94
C ALA A 110 -31.34 -13.78 17.73
N ALA A 111 -32.66 -13.99 17.71
CA ALA A 111 -33.36 -14.59 16.57
C ALA A 111 -33.39 -13.64 15.37
N LEU A 112 -33.61 -12.34 15.59
CA LEU A 112 -33.58 -11.31 14.56
C LEU A 112 -32.16 -11.13 14.01
N ALA A 113 -31.12 -11.11 14.85
CA ALA A 113 -29.73 -11.03 14.41
C ALA A 113 -29.27 -12.26 13.62
N GLY A 114 -29.76 -13.46 13.97
CA GLY A 114 -29.53 -14.68 13.19
C GLY A 114 -30.23 -14.63 11.82
N MET A 115 -31.52 -14.28 11.79
CA MET A 115 -32.28 -14.15 10.53
C MET A 115 -31.82 -12.97 9.67
N MET A 116 -31.40 -11.84 10.25
CA MET A 116 -30.86 -10.70 9.51
C MET A 116 -29.48 -11.00 8.95
N LYS A 117 -28.63 -11.77 9.64
CA LYS A 117 -27.32 -12.17 9.10
C LYS A 117 -27.46 -13.15 7.93
N ASP A 118 -28.42 -14.07 7.98
CA ASP A 118 -28.69 -15.01 6.89
C ASP A 118 -29.51 -14.38 5.75
N ALA A 119 -30.48 -13.51 6.07
CA ALA A 119 -31.27 -12.79 5.08
C ALA A 119 -30.50 -11.65 4.41
N ASP A 120 -29.61 -10.91 5.11
CA ASP A 120 -28.69 -9.96 4.46
C ASP A 120 -27.64 -10.70 3.64
N SER A 121 -27.16 -11.87 4.06
CA SER A 121 -26.20 -12.64 3.23
C SER A 121 -26.87 -13.21 1.99
N ALA A 122 -28.10 -13.72 2.09
CA ALA A 122 -28.87 -14.24 0.97
C ALA A 122 -29.38 -13.11 0.05
N ALA A 123 -29.89 -12.00 0.62
CA ALA A 123 -30.33 -10.84 -0.14
C ALA A 123 -29.13 -10.11 -0.77
N MET A 124 -27.99 -9.98 -0.08
CA MET A 124 -26.75 -9.45 -0.66
C MET A 124 -26.22 -10.40 -1.73
N ALA A 125 -26.27 -11.72 -1.53
CA ALA A 125 -25.89 -12.67 -2.58
C ALA A 125 -26.83 -12.59 -3.79
N GLU A 126 -28.13 -12.40 -3.58
CA GLU A 126 -29.10 -12.20 -4.66
C GLU A 126 -28.94 -10.82 -5.32
N ILE A 127 -28.64 -9.76 -4.57
CA ILE A 127 -28.33 -8.42 -5.08
C ILE A 127 -27.02 -8.45 -5.87
N ILE A 128 -25.98 -9.13 -5.38
CA ILE A 128 -24.71 -9.33 -6.10
C ILE A 128 -24.96 -10.17 -7.35
N ALA A 129 -25.75 -11.25 -7.28
CA ALA A 129 -26.08 -12.07 -8.44
C ALA A 129 -26.91 -11.32 -9.48
N ARG A 130 -27.88 -10.50 -9.04
CA ARG A 130 -28.67 -9.61 -9.91
C ARG A 130 -27.82 -8.48 -10.45
N ALA A 131 -26.95 -7.87 -9.66
CA ALA A 131 -26.01 -6.84 -10.10
C ALA A 131 -24.98 -7.41 -11.08
N ASP A 132 -24.49 -8.62 -10.87
CA ASP A 132 -23.61 -9.36 -11.79
C ASP A 132 -24.36 -9.76 -13.07
N GLN A 133 -25.60 -10.22 -12.99
CA GLN A 133 -26.44 -10.49 -14.16
C GLN A 133 -26.78 -9.22 -14.94
N VAL A 134 -27.11 -8.12 -14.27
CA VAL A 134 -27.36 -6.81 -14.89
C VAL A 134 -26.07 -6.27 -15.48
N ALA A 135 -24.94 -6.35 -14.78
CA ALA A 135 -23.63 -5.96 -15.31
C ALA A 135 -23.23 -6.81 -16.51
N LYS A 136 -23.45 -8.13 -16.49
CA LYS A 136 -23.24 -9.04 -17.63
C LYS A 136 -24.20 -8.75 -18.78
N ALA A 137 -25.46 -8.45 -18.50
CA ALA A 137 -26.44 -8.11 -19.52
C ALA A 137 -26.14 -6.74 -20.15
N GLU A 138 -25.73 -5.74 -19.37
CA GLU A 138 -25.25 -4.43 -19.86
C GLU A 138 -23.90 -4.55 -20.60
N ALA A 139 -22.98 -5.35 -20.09
CA ALA A 139 -21.72 -5.69 -20.77
C ALA A 139 -21.92 -6.57 -22.01
N ALA A 140 -23.08 -7.25 -22.14
CA ALA A 140 -23.48 -7.94 -23.37
C ALA A 140 -24.21 -7.01 -24.36
N LYS A 141 -24.81 -5.92 -23.87
CA LYS A 141 -25.37 -4.84 -24.71
C LYS A 141 -24.29 -3.92 -25.28
N SER A 142 -23.19 -3.77 -24.56
CA SER A 142 -21.96 -3.13 -25.05
C SER A 142 -21.11 -4.19 -25.73
N SER A 143 -20.87 -4.11 -27.04
CA SER A 143 -19.94 -5.04 -27.65
C SER A 143 -18.55 -4.84 -27.05
N VAL A 144 -18.02 -5.83 -26.31
CA VAL A 144 -16.59 -5.88 -25.92
C VAL A 144 -15.69 -5.63 -27.14
N SER A 145 -16.19 -6.01 -28.32
CA SER A 145 -15.60 -5.77 -29.63
C SER A 145 -15.27 -4.29 -29.90
N THR A 146 -16.12 -3.34 -29.48
CA THR A 146 -15.90 -1.89 -29.65
C THR A 146 -14.98 -1.29 -28.58
N LEU A 147 -14.63 -2.03 -27.53
CA LEU A 147 -13.68 -1.54 -26.53
C LEU A 147 -12.31 -1.35 -27.16
N LYS A 148 -11.71 -0.18 -26.93
CA LYS A 148 -10.41 0.18 -27.50
C LYS A 148 -9.26 -0.35 -26.66
N THR A 149 -9.08 -1.66 -26.66
CA THR A 149 -8.07 -2.36 -25.85
C THR A 149 -6.84 -2.80 -26.64
N LYS A 150 -6.81 -2.56 -27.95
CA LYS A 150 -5.62 -2.73 -28.78
C LYS A 150 -4.95 -1.37 -28.99
N ALA A 151 -3.64 -1.36 -29.18
CA ALA A 151 -2.91 -0.16 -29.53
C ALA A 151 -1.92 -0.43 -30.67
N ASP A 152 -1.85 0.49 -31.63
CA ASP A 152 -0.74 0.57 -32.58
C ASP A 152 0.17 1.72 -32.17
N VAL A 153 1.47 1.45 -32.05
CA VAL A 153 2.48 2.42 -31.63
C VAL A 153 3.47 2.60 -32.75
N PHE A 154 3.60 3.83 -33.24
CA PHE A 154 4.61 4.23 -34.21
C PHE A 154 5.64 5.08 -33.50
N ILE A 155 6.91 4.71 -33.58
CA ILE A 155 8.03 5.53 -33.11
C ILE A 155 8.87 5.87 -34.33
N TYR A 156 9.08 7.15 -34.58
CA TYR A 156 9.74 7.62 -35.78
C TYR A 156 10.60 8.85 -35.52
N GLY A 157 11.51 9.11 -36.47
CA GLY A 157 12.48 10.18 -36.34
C GLY A 157 13.31 10.03 -35.06
N LEU A 158 13.86 8.85 -34.80
CA LEU A 158 14.86 8.68 -33.75
C LEU A 158 16.11 9.48 -34.11
N ALA A 159 16.61 10.35 -33.24
CA ALA A 159 17.96 10.91 -33.38
C ALA A 159 18.70 11.00 -32.06
N LEU A 160 20.02 10.97 -32.22
CA LEU A 160 21.02 11.06 -31.19
C LEU A 160 22.00 12.16 -31.56
N SER A 161 22.25 13.11 -30.67
CA SER A 161 23.14 14.25 -30.91
C SER A 161 23.81 14.72 -29.62
N LYS A 162 24.65 15.73 -29.74
CA LYS A 162 25.19 16.44 -28.57
C LYS A 162 24.07 17.19 -27.83
N SER A 163 24.14 17.22 -26.50
CA SER A 163 23.31 18.09 -25.67
C SER A 163 23.46 19.57 -26.05
N ASP A 164 22.36 20.30 -26.08
CA ASP A 164 22.30 21.73 -26.48
C ASP A 164 21.63 22.63 -25.43
N GLY A 165 21.21 22.06 -24.29
CA GLY A 165 20.52 22.80 -23.24
C GLY A 165 19.01 22.93 -23.45
N SER A 166 18.47 22.39 -24.55
CA SER A 166 17.07 22.50 -24.92
C SER A 166 16.33 21.18 -24.80
N LEU A 167 15.12 21.25 -24.24
CA LEU A 167 14.12 20.18 -24.25
C LEU A 167 12.99 20.45 -25.26
N SER A 168 13.07 21.51 -26.08
CA SER A 168 12.06 21.79 -27.13
C SER A 168 12.43 21.23 -28.49
N THR A 169 13.72 21.10 -28.76
CA THR A 169 14.23 20.55 -30.01
C THR A 169 14.56 19.08 -29.83
N ARG A 170 14.22 18.25 -30.82
CA ARG A 170 14.49 16.80 -30.81
C ARG A 170 15.97 16.47 -31.05
N TYR A 171 16.64 17.29 -31.87
CA TYR A 171 17.98 17.05 -32.41
C TYR A 171 18.74 18.37 -32.44
N SER A 172 20.02 18.37 -32.06
CA SER A 172 20.85 19.58 -32.03
C SER A 172 21.68 19.80 -33.30
N ASP A 173 21.66 18.85 -34.24
CA ASP A 173 22.48 18.88 -35.46
C ASP A 173 24.00 18.94 -35.19
N GLN A 174 24.43 18.47 -34.02
CA GLN A 174 25.82 18.40 -33.61
C GLN A 174 26.19 16.97 -33.20
N GLY A 175 27.32 16.48 -33.70
CA GLY A 175 27.91 15.22 -33.24
C GLY A 175 28.47 15.34 -31.82
N PHE A 176 28.58 14.20 -31.13
CA PHE A 176 29.21 14.11 -29.82
C PHE A 176 30.24 12.98 -29.81
N SER A 177 31.23 13.11 -28.93
CA SER A 177 32.19 12.05 -28.61
C SER A 177 31.93 11.57 -27.20
N TRP A 178 32.13 10.29 -26.96
CA TRP A 178 31.84 9.69 -25.66
C TRP A 178 32.86 8.62 -25.29
N GLY A 179 33.49 8.82 -24.14
CA GLY A 179 34.68 8.10 -23.71
C GLY A 179 35.97 8.84 -24.08
N SER A 180 37.06 8.46 -23.44
CA SER A 180 38.41 8.96 -23.71
C SER A 180 39.38 7.81 -23.84
N ALA A 181 40.64 8.09 -24.18
CA ALA A 181 41.69 7.07 -24.16
C ALA A 181 41.90 6.49 -22.76
N ASP A 182 41.80 7.33 -21.72
CA ASP A 182 41.94 6.90 -20.34
C ASP A 182 40.69 6.15 -19.85
N ASN A 183 39.50 6.56 -20.27
CA ASN A 183 38.23 5.95 -19.85
C ASN A 183 37.40 5.53 -21.10
N PRO A 184 37.80 4.46 -21.79
CA PRO A 184 37.21 4.10 -23.07
C PRO A 184 35.96 3.22 -22.90
N TRP A 185 35.30 2.98 -24.04
CA TRP A 185 34.44 1.81 -24.19
C TRP A 185 35.29 0.53 -24.20
N LEU A 186 34.80 -0.50 -23.51
CA LEU A 186 35.47 -1.79 -23.49
C LEU A 186 34.56 -2.88 -24.05
N PHE A 187 35.10 -3.61 -25.02
CA PHE A 187 34.58 -4.91 -25.43
C PHE A 187 35.62 -5.97 -25.06
N ARG A 188 35.31 -6.81 -24.06
CA ARG A 188 36.31 -7.71 -23.48
C ARG A 188 35.72 -9.03 -23.03
N ALA A 189 36.57 -10.05 -22.98
CA ALA A 189 36.28 -11.28 -22.26
C ALA A 189 36.79 -11.20 -20.82
N GLY A 190 36.19 -11.98 -19.93
CA GLY A 190 36.61 -12.10 -18.54
C GLY A 190 36.13 -13.40 -17.92
N THR A 191 36.51 -13.63 -16.67
CA THR A 191 36.06 -14.79 -15.88
C THR A 191 35.71 -14.31 -14.48
N GLU A 192 34.63 -14.83 -13.91
CA GLU A 192 34.24 -14.56 -12.53
C GLU A 192 33.90 -15.87 -11.81
N ASN A 193 34.40 -16.03 -10.59
CA ASN A 193 34.09 -17.20 -9.76
C ASN A 193 32.78 -16.96 -9.00
N VAL A 194 31.73 -17.70 -9.35
CA VAL A 194 30.37 -17.46 -8.82
C VAL A 194 29.65 -18.74 -8.44
N LYS A 195 28.61 -18.59 -7.59
CA LYS A 195 27.61 -19.61 -7.27
C LYS A 195 26.26 -19.13 -7.80
N GLN A 196 25.64 -19.85 -8.74
CA GLN A 196 24.38 -19.43 -9.38
C GLN A 196 23.16 -20.20 -8.87
N PHE A 197 23.14 -21.53 -9.06
CA PHE A 197 21.96 -22.35 -8.73
C PHE A 197 22.24 -23.43 -7.69
N LYS A 198 23.50 -23.83 -7.56
CA LYS A 198 23.98 -24.86 -6.62
C LYS A 198 25.04 -24.24 -5.71
N ASP A 199 25.24 -24.82 -4.53
CA ASP A 199 26.24 -24.35 -3.56
C ASP A 199 27.68 -24.78 -3.94
N ALA A 200 28.04 -24.58 -5.21
CA ALA A 200 29.32 -24.94 -5.80
C ALA A 200 29.84 -23.76 -6.61
N ALA A 201 30.97 -23.22 -6.19
CA ALA A 201 31.61 -22.11 -6.89
C ALA A 201 32.28 -22.63 -8.16
N LYS A 202 32.04 -21.97 -9.29
CA LYS A 202 32.67 -22.28 -10.58
C LYS A 202 33.04 -20.99 -11.29
N ASP A 203 34.08 -21.10 -12.11
CA ASP A 203 34.50 -20.02 -12.99
C ASP A 203 33.54 -19.92 -14.18
N VAL A 204 32.93 -18.75 -14.33
CA VAL A 204 32.05 -18.40 -15.45
C VAL A 204 32.77 -17.42 -16.35
N GLY A 205 33.13 -17.88 -17.54
CA GLY A 205 33.62 -17.02 -18.62
C GLY A 205 32.48 -16.16 -19.17
N TYR A 206 32.78 -14.90 -19.47
CA TYR A 206 31.81 -13.95 -20.03
C TYR A 206 32.45 -13.07 -21.11
N ILE A 207 31.61 -12.54 -21.99
CA ILE A 207 31.93 -11.42 -22.88
C ILE A 207 31.14 -10.20 -22.41
N ALA A 208 31.77 -9.04 -22.37
CA ALA A 208 31.18 -7.81 -21.86
C ALA A 208 31.32 -6.65 -22.84
N LEU A 209 30.26 -5.85 -22.94
CA LEU A 209 30.30 -4.48 -23.43
C LEU A 209 30.15 -3.54 -22.23
N GLU A 210 31.11 -2.63 -22.05
CA GLU A 210 31.17 -1.72 -20.92
C GLU A 210 31.30 -0.29 -21.43
N ALA A 211 30.41 0.59 -20.97
CA ALA A 211 30.54 2.03 -21.15
C ALA A 211 31.71 2.57 -20.32
N PRO A 212 32.21 3.78 -20.64
CA PRO A 212 33.16 4.49 -19.78
C PRO A 212 32.71 4.46 -18.33
N LEU A 213 33.65 4.30 -17.42
CA LEU A 213 33.42 4.29 -15.98
C LEU A 213 32.81 5.62 -15.51
N SER A 214 31.91 5.56 -14.55
CA SER A 214 31.31 6.75 -13.93
C SER A 214 32.15 7.19 -12.74
N PRO A 215 32.67 8.43 -12.72
CA PRO A 215 33.45 8.93 -11.60
C PRO A 215 32.59 9.07 -10.33
N ILE A 216 33.19 8.79 -9.16
CA ILE A 216 32.53 9.00 -7.87
C ILE A 216 32.27 10.49 -7.62
N ALA A 217 33.17 11.35 -8.13
CA ALA A 217 33.04 12.79 -8.00
C ALA A 217 31.91 13.39 -8.87
N GLY A 218 31.40 12.64 -9.87
CA GLY A 218 30.52 13.18 -10.91
C GLY A 218 31.26 14.10 -11.89
N VAL A 219 30.95 14.00 -13.18
CA VAL A 219 31.57 14.80 -14.25
C VAL A 219 30.48 15.19 -15.25
N GLU A 220 29.89 16.36 -15.04
CA GLU A 220 28.76 16.85 -15.84
C GLU A 220 29.08 17.09 -17.32
N SER A 221 30.36 17.19 -17.70
CA SER A 221 30.72 17.27 -19.13
C SER A 221 30.45 15.99 -19.90
N ASP A 222 30.29 14.85 -19.22
CA ASP A 222 29.97 13.56 -19.82
C ASP A 222 28.46 13.40 -20.05
N ASN A 223 27.64 14.26 -19.44
CA ASN A 223 26.20 14.37 -19.64
C ASN A 223 25.91 15.12 -20.95
N ASN A 224 26.40 14.56 -22.06
CA ASN A 224 26.51 15.26 -23.34
C ASN A 224 25.63 14.69 -24.45
N ILE A 225 24.73 13.76 -24.12
CA ILE A 225 23.88 13.08 -25.10
C ILE A 225 22.47 13.67 -25.09
N LYS A 226 21.99 13.95 -26.29
CA LYS A 226 20.60 14.28 -26.58
C LYS A 226 19.98 13.17 -27.39
N LEU A 227 18.81 12.71 -26.96
CA LEU A 227 18.01 11.71 -27.65
C LEU A 227 16.60 12.27 -27.83
N GLY A 228 16.04 12.11 -29.02
CA GLY A 228 14.66 12.50 -29.24
C GLY A 228 14.00 11.75 -30.37
N PHE A 229 12.70 11.53 -30.22
CA PHE A 229 11.84 10.86 -31.19
C PHE A 229 10.40 11.37 -31.07
N TRP A 230 9.60 11.09 -32.09
CA TRP A 230 8.16 11.26 -32.05
C TRP A 230 7.48 9.92 -31.89
N SER A 231 6.28 9.93 -31.31
CA SER A 231 5.44 8.74 -31.34
C SER A 231 3.97 9.06 -31.57
N ASP A 232 3.30 8.15 -32.28
CA ASP A 232 1.86 8.13 -32.47
C ASP A 232 1.29 6.84 -31.89
N ILE A 233 0.38 6.96 -30.94
CA ILE A 233 -0.25 5.85 -30.24
C ILE A 233 -1.74 5.88 -30.58
N PHE A 234 -2.22 4.89 -31.33
CA PHE A 234 -3.63 4.80 -31.73
C PHE A 234 -4.36 3.76 -30.89
N ALA A 235 -5.45 4.16 -30.24
CA ALA A 235 -6.34 3.22 -29.58
C ALA A 235 -7.29 2.57 -30.61
N ARG A 236 -7.28 1.23 -30.66
CA ARG A 236 -8.07 0.44 -31.61
C ARG A 236 -9.03 -0.50 -30.91
N ALA A 237 -10.20 -0.69 -31.53
CA ALA A 237 -11.23 -1.62 -31.09
C ALA A 237 -10.71 -3.06 -31.05
N LEU A 238 -11.20 -3.88 -30.13
CA LEU A 238 -10.76 -5.26 -29.96
C LEU A 238 -11.02 -6.12 -31.21
N ASP A 239 -12.10 -5.87 -31.93
CA ASP A 239 -12.42 -6.57 -33.19
C ASP A 239 -11.74 -5.98 -34.43
N SER A 240 -11.01 -4.86 -34.28
CA SER A 240 -10.28 -4.29 -35.42
C SER A 240 -9.23 -5.29 -35.94
N SER A 241 -9.26 -5.47 -37.26
CA SER A 241 -8.29 -6.23 -38.03
C SER A 241 -7.96 -5.40 -39.26
N ASN A 242 -6.76 -4.83 -39.31
CA ASN A 242 -6.29 -4.03 -40.43
C ASN A 242 -5.36 -4.90 -41.27
N ALA A 243 -5.53 -4.87 -42.58
CA ALA A 243 -4.52 -5.42 -43.47
C ALA A 243 -3.20 -4.67 -43.28
N VAL A 244 -2.10 -5.40 -43.29
CA VAL A 244 -0.75 -4.87 -43.09
C VAL A 244 -0.09 -4.67 -44.44
N ASP A 245 0.48 -3.49 -44.65
CA ASP A 245 1.33 -3.20 -45.80
C ASP A 245 2.65 -3.98 -45.64
N PRO A 246 3.02 -4.85 -46.58
CA PRO A 246 4.22 -5.68 -46.46
C PRO A 246 5.53 -4.90 -46.55
N ILE A 247 5.53 -3.68 -47.09
CA ILE A 247 6.71 -2.81 -47.23
C ILE A 247 6.93 -2.02 -45.94
N THR A 248 5.89 -1.39 -45.41
CA THR A 248 6.02 -0.54 -44.20
C THR A 248 5.83 -1.31 -42.90
N GLY A 249 5.24 -2.51 -42.95
CA GLY A 249 4.88 -3.30 -41.77
C GLY A 249 3.73 -2.71 -40.95
N GLY A 250 3.12 -1.60 -41.41
CA GLY A 250 2.02 -0.91 -40.74
C GLY A 250 0.65 -1.21 -41.36
N PRO A 251 -0.44 -0.81 -40.70
CA PRO A 251 -1.79 -0.98 -41.23
C PRO A 251 -2.05 -0.06 -42.43
N ILE A 252 -2.75 -0.57 -43.45
CA ILE A 252 -3.12 0.22 -44.64
C ILE A 252 -4.27 1.22 -44.38
N SER A 253 -5.04 1.01 -43.31
CA SER A 253 -6.21 1.83 -42.93
C SER A 253 -6.51 1.66 -41.44
N GLY A 254 -7.49 2.41 -40.91
CA GLY A 254 -7.97 2.24 -39.54
C GLY A 254 -7.12 2.93 -38.46
N LEU A 255 -6.36 3.96 -38.85
CA LEU A 255 -5.64 4.86 -37.94
C LEU A 255 -6.43 6.15 -37.75
N ASP A 256 -7.35 6.12 -36.80
CA ASP A 256 -8.26 7.22 -36.49
C ASP A 256 -7.59 8.27 -35.60
N THR A 257 -7.49 9.51 -36.09
CA THR A 257 -6.84 10.63 -35.40
C THR A 257 -7.56 11.08 -34.14
N ASP A 258 -8.87 10.84 -34.04
CA ASP A 258 -9.65 11.20 -32.84
C ASP A 258 -9.26 10.34 -31.63
N TYR A 259 -8.57 9.22 -31.87
CA TYR A 259 -8.12 8.28 -30.85
C TYR A 259 -6.60 8.10 -30.87
N ARG A 260 -5.89 9.14 -31.32
CA ARG A 260 -4.43 9.20 -31.35
C ARG A 260 -3.91 10.03 -30.18
N LEU A 261 -2.94 9.49 -29.47
CA LEU A 261 -2.02 10.27 -28.65
C LEU A 261 -0.72 10.44 -29.43
N ARG A 262 -0.43 11.67 -29.84
CA ARG A 262 0.81 12.07 -30.51
C ARG A 262 1.74 12.74 -29.51
N THR A 263 3.01 12.35 -29.50
CA THR A 263 3.97 12.85 -28.52
C THR A 263 5.34 13.15 -29.13
N GLN A 264 6.05 14.08 -28.49
CA GLN A 264 7.49 14.27 -28.66
C GLN A 264 8.20 13.90 -27.37
N PHE A 265 9.16 12.98 -27.49
CA PHE A 265 10.10 12.66 -26.43
C PHE A 265 11.42 13.38 -26.70
N VAL A 266 11.92 14.12 -25.72
CA VAL A 266 13.26 14.71 -25.76
C VAL A 266 13.95 14.45 -24.43
N THR A 267 15.14 13.87 -24.46
CA THR A 267 16.07 13.84 -23.32
C THR A 267 17.31 14.63 -23.67
N ASN A 268 17.78 15.46 -22.74
CA ASN A 268 18.96 16.27 -22.90
C ASN A 268 19.83 16.15 -21.64
N GLY A 269 21.15 16.11 -21.85
CA GLY A 269 22.09 15.88 -20.75
C GLY A 269 22.28 14.42 -20.38
N LEU A 270 21.94 13.46 -21.25
CA LEU A 270 22.03 12.04 -20.92
C LEU A 270 23.48 11.55 -20.89
N SER A 271 23.77 10.63 -19.97
CA SER A 271 24.99 9.82 -19.88
C SER A 271 24.62 8.39 -19.52
N PHE A 272 25.39 7.45 -20.07
CA PHE A 272 25.30 6.04 -19.67
C PHE A 272 26.58 5.54 -19.00
N ASN A 273 27.44 6.45 -18.51
CA ASN A 273 28.67 6.07 -17.85
C ASN A 273 28.41 5.09 -16.70
N GLY A 274 29.21 4.02 -16.63
CA GLY A 274 29.06 2.91 -15.70
C GLY A 274 28.09 1.82 -16.14
N SER A 275 27.42 1.95 -17.29
CA SER A 275 26.59 0.87 -17.84
C SER A 275 27.43 -0.31 -18.32
N GLN A 276 26.86 -1.50 -18.24
CA GLN A 276 27.48 -2.75 -18.64
C GLN A 276 26.43 -3.79 -19.06
N VAL A 277 26.79 -4.62 -20.04
CA VAL A 277 26.14 -5.89 -20.33
C VAL A 277 27.20 -6.99 -20.34
N ARG A 278 26.94 -8.10 -19.65
CA ARG A 278 27.73 -9.33 -19.72
C ARG A 278 26.87 -10.45 -20.26
N LEU A 279 27.41 -11.22 -21.18
CA LEU A 279 26.81 -12.43 -21.73
C LEU A 279 27.69 -13.62 -21.36
N PHE A 280 27.08 -14.70 -20.89
CA PHE A 280 27.78 -15.89 -20.43
C PHE A 280 26.88 -17.13 -20.55
N GLN A 281 27.48 -18.31 -20.46
CA GLN A 281 26.72 -19.53 -20.24
C GLN A 281 26.46 -19.70 -18.75
N THR A 282 25.22 -19.95 -18.36
CA THR A 282 24.87 -20.21 -16.96
C THR A 282 25.44 -21.54 -16.46
N LEU A 283 25.59 -21.68 -15.15
CA LEU A 283 26.00 -22.92 -14.51
C LEU A 283 24.86 -23.95 -14.54
N GLU A 284 25.22 -25.19 -14.21
CA GLU A 284 24.27 -26.30 -14.11
C GLU A 284 23.18 -26.01 -13.07
N SER A 285 21.93 -26.32 -13.42
CA SER A 285 20.75 -26.13 -12.58
C SER A 285 19.85 -27.36 -12.61
N ASP A 286 19.14 -27.62 -11.52
CA ASP A 286 18.10 -28.66 -11.51
C ASP A 286 16.87 -28.23 -12.32
N ASN A 287 16.69 -26.91 -12.51
CA ASN A 287 15.74 -26.39 -13.49
C ASN A 287 16.39 -26.37 -14.88
N LYS A 288 15.90 -27.25 -15.76
CA LYS A 288 16.40 -27.38 -17.13
C LYS A 288 16.31 -26.10 -17.95
N ASN A 289 15.37 -25.20 -17.63
CA ASN A 289 15.24 -23.92 -18.33
C ASN A 289 16.39 -22.96 -18.01
N TYR A 290 17.14 -23.19 -16.93
CA TYR A 290 18.25 -22.34 -16.48
C TYR A 290 19.61 -22.99 -16.68
N SER A 291 19.67 -24.31 -16.88
CA SER A 291 20.91 -25.07 -16.87
C SER A 291 21.67 -24.90 -18.17
N GLN A 292 22.89 -24.34 -18.10
CA GLN A 292 23.79 -24.21 -19.26
C GLN A 292 23.18 -23.44 -20.44
N THR A 293 22.31 -22.47 -20.15
CA THR A 293 21.67 -21.59 -21.14
C THR A 293 22.41 -20.27 -21.32
N LEU A 294 21.97 -19.44 -22.26
CA LEU A 294 22.45 -18.07 -22.41
C LEU A 294 21.96 -17.21 -21.24
N GLY A 295 22.92 -16.76 -20.43
CA GLY A 295 22.73 -15.84 -19.33
C GLY A 295 23.23 -14.43 -19.68
N MET A 296 22.56 -13.44 -19.08
CA MET A 296 22.91 -12.04 -19.13
C MET A 296 22.91 -11.44 -17.72
N ALA A 297 23.87 -10.55 -17.48
CA ALA A 297 23.89 -9.66 -16.32
C ALA A 297 24.12 -8.24 -16.83
N SER A 298 23.24 -7.30 -16.49
CA SER A 298 23.35 -5.94 -17.01
C SER A 298 23.08 -4.88 -15.95
N ILE A 299 23.83 -3.79 -16.05
CA ILE A 299 23.57 -2.52 -15.39
C ILE A 299 23.33 -1.49 -16.49
N VAL A 300 22.13 -0.93 -16.55
CA VAL A 300 21.77 0.12 -17.50
C VAL A 300 21.58 1.42 -16.74
N ARG A 301 22.37 2.44 -17.08
CA ARG A 301 22.32 3.76 -16.45
C ARG A 301 21.88 4.78 -17.49
N LEU A 302 20.82 5.52 -17.16
CA LEU A 302 20.29 6.64 -17.93
C LEU A 302 20.26 7.83 -16.97
N ASN A 303 21.42 8.45 -16.78
CA ASN A 303 21.60 9.54 -15.85
C ASN A 303 21.69 10.85 -16.59
N THR A 304 21.13 11.91 -16.01
CA THR A 304 21.18 13.25 -16.61
C THR A 304 21.92 14.26 -15.75
N ASN A 305 22.20 13.94 -14.50
CA ASN A 305 22.81 14.84 -13.55
C ASN A 305 23.55 14.04 -12.49
N ASP A 306 24.87 14.16 -12.44
CA ASP A 306 25.68 13.44 -11.46
C ASP A 306 25.58 14.06 -10.07
N ARG A 307 25.14 15.33 -9.99
CA ARG A 307 25.01 16.12 -8.77
C ARG A 307 23.59 16.68 -8.58
N PRO A 308 22.57 15.84 -8.33
CA PRO A 308 21.20 16.30 -8.15
C PRO A 308 20.96 17.08 -6.85
N GLU A 309 21.88 17.04 -5.88
CA GLU A 309 21.69 17.66 -4.56
C GLU A 309 21.63 19.19 -4.59
N THR A 310 22.21 19.78 -5.63
CA THR A 310 22.29 21.23 -5.86
C THR A 310 21.21 21.76 -6.81
N LEU A 311 20.45 20.89 -7.47
CA LEU A 311 19.41 21.28 -8.42
C LEU A 311 18.34 22.14 -7.73
N SER A 312 17.99 23.27 -8.33
CA SER A 312 16.99 24.20 -7.82
C SER A 312 15.94 24.55 -8.87
N SER A 313 14.69 24.74 -8.46
CA SER A 313 13.62 25.26 -9.32
C SER A 313 13.93 26.64 -9.94
N SER A 314 14.89 27.37 -9.36
CA SER A 314 15.35 28.67 -9.85
C SER A 314 16.48 28.58 -10.87
N ASP A 315 16.99 27.39 -11.17
CA ASP A 315 18.11 27.23 -12.10
C ASP A 315 17.72 27.66 -13.52
N SER A 316 18.52 28.52 -14.12
CA SER A 316 18.26 29.02 -15.48
C SER A 316 18.46 27.96 -16.57
N ASN A 317 19.15 26.87 -16.23
CA ASN A 317 19.53 25.80 -17.14
C ASN A 317 18.85 24.45 -16.82
N LEU A 318 17.67 24.42 -16.19
CA LEU A 318 16.95 23.17 -15.90
C LEU A 318 16.79 22.24 -17.12
N ASN A 319 16.57 22.82 -18.30
CA ASN A 319 16.44 22.07 -19.56
C ASN A 319 17.76 21.43 -20.04
N SER A 320 18.90 21.75 -19.42
CA SER A 320 20.17 21.11 -19.73
C SER A 320 20.24 19.65 -19.30
N LYS A 321 19.41 19.24 -18.35
CA LYS A 321 19.44 17.91 -17.71
C LYS A 321 18.03 17.43 -17.41
N GLY A 322 17.39 16.81 -18.39
CA GLY A 322 16.01 16.39 -18.22
C GLY A 322 15.45 15.59 -19.36
N ILE A 323 14.22 15.12 -19.13
CA ILE A 323 13.36 14.49 -20.11
C ILE A 323 12.11 15.37 -20.24
N ARG A 324 11.61 15.52 -21.47
CA ARG A 324 10.33 16.13 -21.75
C ARG A 324 9.48 15.23 -22.63
N LEU A 325 8.22 15.14 -22.25
CA LEU A 325 7.13 14.54 -23.00
C LEU A 325 6.13 15.64 -23.34
N SER A 326 6.03 16.00 -24.63
CA SER A 326 5.11 17.03 -25.13
C SER A 326 3.99 16.39 -25.92
N THR A 327 2.81 17.00 -25.91
CA THR A 327 1.64 16.52 -26.67
C THR A 327 1.00 17.61 -27.52
N ALA A 328 1.15 18.89 -27.14
CA ALA A 328 0.58 19.99 -27.87
C ALA A 328 1.43 20.34 -29.10
N ALA A 329 0.81 20.34 -30.28
CA ALA A 329 1.38 20.99 -31.44
C ALA A 329 1.46 22.51 -31.23
N LYS A 330 2.39 23.16 -31.92
CA LYS A 330 2.56 24.63 -31.83
C LYS A 330 1.34 25.38 -32.39
N THR A 331 0.68 24.79 -33.39
CA THR A 331 -0.63 25.17 -33.92
C THR A 331 -1.31 23.92 -34.47
N ASP A 332 -2.63 23.95 -34.68
CA ASP A 332 -3.36 22.81 -35.27
C ASP A 332 -2.80 22.42 -36.65
N ALA A 333 -2.39 23.40 -37.46
CA ALA A 333 -1.78 23.15 -38.76
C ALA A 333 -0.42 22.44 -38.68
N LEU A 334 0.27 22.57 -37.54
CA LEU A 334 1.58 21.96 -37.29
C LEU A 334 1.50 20.61 -36.57
N ASP A 335 0.29 20.14 -36.24
CA ASP A 335 0.10 18.76 -35.80
C ASP A 335 0.25 17.77 -36.97
N GLY A 336 0.13 18.24 -38.22
CA GLY A 336 0.30 17.45 -39.44
C GLY A 336 -1.02 16.88 -39.97
N ASN A 337 -1.11 16.78 -41.30
CA ASN A 337 -2.37 16.50 -42.00
C ASN A 337 -2.67 15.01 -42.20
N VAL A 338 -1.89 14.12 -41.58
CA VAL A 338 -2.00 12.67 -41.77
C VAL A 338 -1.99 11.94 -40.43
N SER A 339 -2.51 10.70 -40.43
CA SER A 339 -2.56 9.87 -39.23
C SER A 339 -1.18 9.69 -38.64
N THR A 340 -0.18 9.25 -39.41
CA THR A 340 1.21 9.16 -38.94
C THR A 340 2.22 9.38 -40.07
N PRO A 341 3.22 10.27 -39.88
CA PRO A 341 4.36 10.41 -40.78
C PRO A 341 5.17 9.12 -40.96
N ALA A 342 5.11 8.20 -39.99
CA ALA A 342 5.88 6.95 -40.00
C ALA A 342 5.56 6.04 -41.21
N LEU A 343 4.38 6.16 -41.81
CA LEU A 343 3.93 5.29 -42.90
C LEU A 343 4.05 5.90 -44.29
N ASN A 344 4.04 7.23 -44.40
CA ASN A 344 3.97 7.91 -45.70
C ASN A 344 5.08 8.95 -45.92
N GLY A 345 5.95 9.16 -44.93
CA GLY A 345 7.05 10.12 -45.03
C GLY A 345 6.61 11.58 -45.10
N SER A 346 5.41 11.91 -44.61
CA SER A 346 4.96 13.30 -44.51
C SER A 346 5.82 14.12 -43.54
N ASP A 347 5.60 15.43 -43.51
CA ASP A 347 6.24 16.30 -42.52
C ASP A 347 5.92 15.86 -41.08
N ALA A 348 6.93 15.91 -40.23
CA ALA A 348 6.80 15.61 -38.82
C ALA A 348 6.09 16.75 -38.07
N PRO A 349 5.29 16.44 -37.04
CA PRO A 349 4.65 17.44 -36.19
C PRO A 349 5.66 18.36 -35.49
N ILE A 350 5.31 19.65 -35.37
CA ILE A 350 6.07 20.64 -34.62
C ILE A 350 5.34 20.94 -33.31
N PHE A 351 5.96 20.55 -32.21
CA PHE A 351 5.40 20.71 -30.87
C PHE A 351 5.61 22.12 -30.33
N HIS A 352 4.73 22.51 -29.40
CA HIS A 352 4.87 23.74 -28.66
C HIS A 352 6.23 23.81 -27.97
N ASP A 353 6.83 24.98 -27.79
CA ASP A 353 8.20 25.07 -27.26
C ASP A 353 8.28 24.82 -25.74
N SER A 354 7.17 25.00 -25.03
CA SER A 354 7.12 24.97 -23.56
C SER A 354 6.19 23.92 -22.94
N GLU A 355 5.26 23.34 -23.68
CA GLU A 355 4.22 22.47 -23.10
C GLU A 355 4.74 21.06 -22.77
N GLY A 356 4.26 20.49 -21.68
CA GLY A 356 4.38 19.06 -21.45
C GLY A 356 4.81 18.69 -20.05
N LEU A 357 5.10 17.41 -19.88
CA LEU A 357 5.68 16.84 -18.69
C LEU A 357 7.21 16.90 -18.77
N TYR A 358 7.81 17.60 -17.83
CA TYR A 358 9.24 17.69 -17.62
C TYR A 358 9.62 16.84 -16.42
N LEU A 359 10.62 15.98 -16.62
CA LEU A 359 11.33 15.28 -15.56
C LEU A 359 12.73 15.87 -15.53
N TYR A 360 13.01 16.73 -14.56
CA TYR A 360 14.34 17.31 -14.37
C TYR A 360 15.24 16.39 -13.57
N SER A 361 16.51 16.32 -13.95
CA SER A 361 17.52 15.48 -13.30
C SER A 361 17.10 14.00 -13.10
N PRO A 362 16.45 13.33 -14.07
CA PRO A 362 16.20 11.90 -13.96
C PRO A 362 17.51 11.12 -13.99
N ASN A 363 17.69 10.25 -13.01
CA ASN A 363 18.78 9.31 -12.89
C ASN A 363 18.20 7.90 -12.70
N ILE A 364 18.22 7.12 -13.77
CA ILE A 364 17.59 5.80 -13.83
C ILE A 364 18.70 4.75 -13.93
N ASN A 365 18.88 3.97 -12.87
CA ASN A 365 19.96 3.01 -12.73
C ASN A 365 19.35 1.62 -12.50
N LEU A 366 19.28 0.81 -13.56
CA LEU A 366 18.60 -0.48 -13.57
C LEU A 366 19.62 -1.61 -13.52
N VAL A 367 19.50 -2.47 -12.51
CA VAL A 367 20.22 -3.74 -12.42
C VAL A 367 19.30 -4.86 -12.92
N LEU A 368 19.62 -5.39 -14.10
CA LEU A 368 18.87 -6.46 -14.77
C LEU A 368 19.66 -7.76 -14.66
N GLY A 369 19.41 -8.47 -13.56
CA GLY A 369 20.16 -9.66 -13.18
C GLY A 369 21.62 -9.35 -12.79
N ASN A 370 22.29 -10.35 -12.26
CA ASN A 370 23.70 -10.31 -11.92
C ASN A 370 24.33 -11.70 -12.13
N MET A 371 25.64 -11.84 -11.92
CA MET A 371 26.32 -13.13 -12.15
C MET A 371 25.86 -14.24 -11.19
N TYR A 372 25.22 -13.93 -10.07
CA TYR A 372 24.63 -14.88 -9.10
C TYR A 372 23.15 -15.16 -9.39
N GLN A 373 22.46 -14.23 -10.06
CA GLN A 373 21.05 -14.30 -10.46
C GLN A 373 20.90 -13.81 -11.91
N PRO A 374 21.21 -14.67 -12.90
CA PRO A 374 21.21 -14.25 -14.30
C PRO A 374 19.80 -13.91 -14.80
N PHE A 375 19.74 -13.02 -15.79
CA PHE A 375 18.65 -12.99 -16.75
C PHE A 375 18.92 -14.06 -17.81
N VAL A 376 17.93 -14.90 -18.13
CA VAL A 376 18.06 -15.99 -19.09
C VAL A 376 17.06 -15.84 -20.23
N VAL A 377 17.51 -16.23 -21.41
CA VAL A 377 16.63 -16.51 -22.55
C VAL A 377 16.55 -18.02 -22.70
N GLY A 378 15.34 -18.55 -22.78
CA GLY A 378 15.12 -19.98 -22.89
C GLY A 378 13.86 -20.31 -23.67
N SER A 379 13.50 -21.59 -23.67
CA SER A 379 12.24 -22.07 -24.22
C SER A 379 11.49 -22.91 -23.20
N GLU A 380 10.16 -22.86 -23.24
CA GLU A 380 9.26 -23.72 -22.49
C GLU A 380 8.17 -24.22 -23.42
N GLY A 381 8.35 -25.43 -23.95
CA GLY A 381 7.59 -25.92 -25.10
C GLY A 381 7.95 -25.11 -26.35
N ASN A 382 6.95 -24.60 -27.06
CA ASN A 382 7.15 -23.73 -28.23
C ASN A 382 7.36 -22.25 -27.85
N ASN A 383 7.22 -21.88 -26.58
CA ASN A 383 7.25 -20.48 -26.18
C ASN A 383 8.67 -20.04 -25.82
N ILE A 384 9.05 -18.85 -26.25
CA ILE A 384 10.24 -18.13 -25.75
C ILE A 384 9.94 -17.63 -24.33
N ILE A 385 10.90 -17.83 -23.41
CA ILE A 385 10.92 -17.26 -22.06
C ILE A 385 12.04 -16.23 -21.92
N LEU A 386 11.72 -15.11 -21.28
CA LEU A 386 12.65 -14.09 -20.82
C LEU A 386 12.52 -14.02 -19.30
N GLU A 387 13.57 -14.33 -18.56
CA GLU A 387 13.44 -14.56 -17.12
C GLU A 387 14.63 -14.05 -16.33
N VAL A 388 14.41 -13.17 -15.35
CA VAL A 388 15.36 -13.00 -14.24
C VAL A 388 15.16 -14.19 -13.32
N THR A 389 16.14 -15.08 -13.25
CA THR A 389 16.01 -16.35 -12.53
C THR A 389 15.63 -16.15 -11.07
N ARG A 390 14.90 -17.12 -10.51
CA ARG A 390 14.57 -17.15 -9.09
C ARG A 390 15.86 -17.31 -8.27
N ILE A 391 15.98 -16.53 -7.19
CA ILE A 391 17.07 -16.69 -6.22
C ILE A 391 16.93 -18.04 -5.50
N PRO A 392 17.93 -18.93 -5.53
CA PRO A 392 17.88 -20.19 -4.82
C PRO A 392 17.99 -19.97 -3.31
N ASN A 393 17.39 -20.88 -2.53
CA ASN A 393 17.51 -20.88 -1.06
C ASN A 393 18.87 -21.44 -0.61
N ILE A 394 19.94 -20.76 -1.00
CA ILE A 394 21.33 -21.10 -0.68
C ILE A 394 21.99 -19.85 -0.08
N PRO A 395 22.38 -19.87 1.21
CA PRO A 395 22.94 -18.70 1.90
C PRO A 395 24.10 -18.02 1.18
N ALA A 396 25.02 -18.81 0.62
CA ALA A 396 26.16 -18.29 -0.12
C ALA A 396 25.78 -17.51 -1.39
N ILE A 397 24.55 -17.67 -1.90
CA ILE A 397 24.04 -17.02 -3.10
C ILE A 397 23.16 -15.82 -2.72
N TYR A 398 22.14 -16.02 -1.89
CA TYR A 398 21.25 -14.93 -1.53
C TYR A 398 21.96 -13.82 -0.75
N ASN A 399 23.02 -14.14 0.03
CA ASN A 399 23.84 -13.13 0.72
C ASN A 399 24.62 -12.24 -0.26
N GLN A 400 24.89 -12.70 -1.49
CA GLN A 400 25.53 -11.87 -2.52
C GLN A 400 24.54 -10.90 -3.15
N ILE A 401 23.25 -11.21 -3.10
CA ILE A 401 22.20 -10.47 -3.79
C ILE A 401 21.53 -9.47 -2.86
N TYR A 402 21.06 -9.92 -1.70
CA TYR A 402 20.34 -9.06 -0.75
C TYR A 402 21.25 -8.01 -0.12
N GLN A 403 20.66 -6.84 0.14
CA GLN A 403 21.34 -5.69 0.73
C GLN A 403 21.00 -5.56 2.22
N ASN A 404 22.00 -5.16 3.01
CA ASN A 404 21.77 -4.69 4.37
C ASN A 404 21.37 -3.20 4.35
N TYR A 405 20.18 -2.89 4.88
CA TYR A 405 19.69 -1.51 4.98
C TYR A 405 19.99 -0.82 6.33
N GLY A 406 20.66 -1.52 7.26
CA GLY A 406 20.92 -1.04 8.61
C GLY A 406 19.72 -1.19 9.56
N GLY A 407 19.85 -0.71 10.80
CA GLY A 407 18.72 -0.64 11.76
C GLY A 407 18.11 -1.98 12.19
N GLY A 408 18.85 -3.09 12.07
CA GLY A 408 18.33 -4.45 12.31
C GLY A 408 17.67 -5.11 11.09
N LEU A 409 17.65 -4.44 9.93
CA LEU A 409 17.08 -4.94 8.67
C LEU A 409 18.12 -5.65 7.79
N GLY A 410 18.89 -6.58 8.37
CA GLY A 410 19.89 -7.38 7.66
C GLY A 410 21.10 -7.77 8.52
N THR A 411 21.83 -8.82 8.10
CA THR A 411 23.10 -9.21 8.72
C THR A 411 24.27 -8.51 8.02
N THR A 412 25.44 -8.47 8.67
CA THR A 412 26.69 -8.01 8.03
C THR A 412 27.13 -8.88 6.85
N ASP A 413 26.51 -10.04 6.65
CA ASP A 413 26.86 -10.98 5.59
C ASP A 413 26.20 -10.64 4.25
N LEU A 414 25.20 -9.75 4.25
CA LEU A 414 24.51 -9.27 3.05
C LEU A 414 25.39 -8.26 2.29
N LYS A 415 25.79 -8.64 1.07
CA LYS A 415 26.75 -7.90 0.23
C LYS A 415 26.10 -7.11 -0.91
N GLY A 416 24.79 -7.25 -1.09
CA GLY A 416 24.05 -6.49 -2.08
C GLY A 416 24.10 -4.99 -1.84
N SER A 417 23.92 -4.21 -2.90
CA SER A 417 23.91 -2.76 -2.82
C SER A 417 23.05 -2.11 -3.91
N THR A 418 22.52 -0.92 -3.59
CA THR A 418 21.79 -0.06 -4.53
C THR A 418 22.75 0.60 -5.52
N CYS A 419 22.44 0.51 -6.81
CA CYS A 419 23.03 1.33 -7.84
C CYS A 419 22.25 2.62 -7.98
N ASN A 420 22.78 3.74 -7.50
CA ASN A 420 22.22 5.08 -7.67
C ASN A 420 23.25 6.00 -8.36
N VAL A 421 22.94 7.30 -8.45
CA VAL A 421 23.82 8.27 -9.12
C VAL A 421 25.17 8.47 -8.41
N TYR A 422 25.25 8.30 -7.09
CA TYR A 422 26.48 8.51 -6.30
C TYR A 422 27.32 7.23 -6.12
N SER A 423 26.72 6.04 -6.27
CA SER A 423 27.40 4.77 -6.06
C SER A 423 26.68 3.62 -6.75
N CYS A 424 27.45 2.70 -7.33
CA CYS A 424 26.95 1.50 -7.99
C CYS A 424 27.74 0.26 -7.56
N GLY A 425 27.83 0.03 -6.25
CA GLY A 425 28.60 -1.07 -5.67
C GLY A 425 30.02 -0.66 -5.28
N THR A 426 30.95 -1.61 -5.27
CA THR A 426 32.31 -1.41 -4.76
C THR A 426 33.12 -0.50 -5.69
N PRO A 427 33.67 0.63 -5.21
CA PRO A 427 34.54 1.50 -6.00
C PRO A 427 35.66 0.75 -6.72
N ILE A 428 35.92 1.14 -7.97
CA ILE A 428 36.95 0.54 -8.81
C ILE A 428 37.97 1.57 -9.30
N LYS A 429 39.15 1.05 -9.62
CA LYS A 429 40.23 1.76 -10.28
C LYS A 429 40.03 1.67 -11.78
N ASN A 430 40.50 2.67 -12.51
CA ASN A 430 40.48 2.63 -13.96
C ASN A 430 41.72 1.90 -14.50
N ASN A 431 42.88 2.13 -13.87
CA ASN A 431 44.12 1.41 -14.13
C ASN A 431 44.62 0.67 -12.90
N ALA A 432 45.30 -0.46 -13.11
CA ALA A 432 45.88 -1.24 -12.02
C ALA A 432 46.90 -0.44 -11.18
N SER A 433 47.56 0.55 -11.80
CA SER A 433 48.52 1.45 -11.15
C SER A 433 47.86 2.58 -10.34
N ASP A 434 46.55 2.81 -10.46
CA ASP A 434 45.89 3.87 -9.70
C ASP A 434 46.02 3.57 -8.20
N THR A 435 46.36 4.59 -7.40
CA THR A 435 46.51 4.41 -5.95
C THR A 435 45.16 4.39 -5.23
N THR A 436 44.13 5.02 -5.81
CA THR A 436 42.78 5.13 -5.24
C THR A 436 41.72 4.72 -6.25
N ALA A 437 40.61 4.16 -5.75
CA ALA A 437 39.43 3.88 -6.56
C ALA A 437 38.60 5.15 -6.71
N LEU A 438 38.56 5.71 -7.92
CA LEU A 438 37.89 6.98 -8.22
C LEU A 438 36.57 6.80 -8.99
N TYR A 439 36.23 5.57 -9.36
CA TYR A 439 35.07 5.25 -10.18
C TYR A 439 34.09 4.38 -9.41
N GLN A 440 32.80 4.56 -9.72
CA GLN A 440 31.73 3.76 -9.17
C GLN A 440 31.88 2.30 -9.62
N GLY A 441 31.44 1.38 -8.77
CA GLY A 441 31.46 -0.04 -9.04
C GLY A 441 30.50 -0.48 -10.15
N ARG A 442 30.45 -1.80 -10.36
CA ARG A 442 29.57 -2.46 -11.32
C ARG A 442 29.01 -3.79 -10.78
N ASN A 443 28.98 -3.95 -9.45
CA ASN A 443 28.52 -5.16 -8.77
C ASN A 443 27.32 -4.90 -7.85
N ALA A 444 26.62 -3.78 -8.06
CA ALA A 444 25.34 -3.53 -7.42
C ALA A 444 24.29 -4.57 -7.85
N THR A 445 23.32 -4.80 -6.96
CA THR A 445 22.28 -5.83 -7.13
C THR A 445 20.87 -5.26 -7.12
N HIS A 446 20.72 -4.02 -6.65
CA HIS A 446 19.45 -3.32 -6.57
C HIS A 446 19.48 -2.07 -7.45
N SER A 447 18.35 -1.75 -8.07
CA SER A 447 18.17 -0.59 -8.91
C SER A 447 17.79 0.66 -8.11
N SER A 448 18.00 1.84 -8.70
CA SER A 448 17.54 3.14 -8.19
C SER A 448 16.97 3.96 -9.32
N ILE A 449 15.89 4.68 -9.03
CA ILE A 449 15.32 5.71 -9.90
C ILE A 449 15.17 6.96 -9.04
N SER A 450 15.84 8.04 -9.43
CA SER A 450 15.62 9.35 -8.82
C SER A 450 15.27 10.40 -9.87
N ILE A 451 14.41 11.34 -9.49
CA ILE A 451 13.98 12.44 -10.34
C ILE A 451 14.04 13.70 -9.48
N GLY A 452 14.70 14.73 -10.00
CA GLY A 452 14.74 16.03 -9.38
C GLY A 452 15.85 16.23 -8.34
N THR A 453 15.62 17.21 -7.45
CA THR A 453 16.48 17.57 -6.33
C THR A 453 16.48 16.43 -5.32
N THR A 454 17.52 15.60 -5.36
CA THR A 454 17.68 14.42 -4.51
C THR A 454 19.07 14.44 -3.89
N GLU A 455 19.20 13.87 -2.69
CA GLU A 455 20.48 13.83 -1.99
C GLU A 455 20.72 12.47 -1.36
N ARG A 456 21.99 12.13 -1.18
CA ARG A 456 22.39 10.93 -0.47
C ARG A 456 22.17 11.10 1.03
N ILE A 457 21.52 10.11 1.66
CA ILE A 457 21.36 10.06 3.11
C ILE A 457 22.73 9.76 3.73
N SER A 458 23.20 10.65 4.60
CA SER A 458 24.50 10.55 5.26
C SER A 458 24.69 9.20 5.96
N GLY A 459 25.87 8.61 5.79
CA GLY A 459 26.21 7.29 6.37
C GLY A 459 25.58 6.09 5.66
N THR A 460 24.80 6.28 4.60
CA THR A 460 24.15 5.17 3.86
C THR A 460 24.47 5.23 2.36
N ASN A 461 23.99 4.25 1.60
CA ASN A 461 23.96 4.30 0.13
C ASN A 461 22.55 4.49 -0.44
N MET A 462 21.69 5.16 0.32
CA MET A 462 20.30 5.43 -0.08
C MET A 462 20.13 6.93 -0.37
N LEU A 463 19.23 7.24 -1.28
CA LEU A 463 18.82 8.59 -1.61
C LEU A 463 17.55 8.97 -0.87
N ARG A 464 17.34 10.28 -0.74
CA ARG A 464 16.05 10.87 -0.41
C ARG A 464 15.73 12.02 -1.35
N ALA A 465 14.45 12.23 -1.61
CA ALA A 465 13.95 13.43 -2.25
C ALA A 465 14.04 14.60 -1.26
N LYS A 466 14.54 15.76 -1.72
CA LYS A 466 14.52 16.99 -0.93
C LYS A 466 13.11 17.60 -1.02
N ASP A 467 12.64 18.13 0.11
CA ASP A 467 11.31 18.73 0.30
C ASP A 467 11.37 20.25 0.54
N GLY A 468 12.55 20.85 0.40
CA GLY A 468 12.75 22.29 0.56
C GLY A 468 12.03 23.11 -0.54
N VAL A 469 11.80 24.40 -0.26
CA VAL A 469 11.04 25.32 -1.11
C VAL A 469 11.54 25.46 -2.56
N ASN A 470 12.81 25.16 -2.80
CA ASN A 470 13.45 25.24 -4.10
C ASN A 470 13.60 23.87 -4.79
N SER A 471 13.05 22.80 -4.23
CA SER A 471 13.16 21.46 -4.79
C SER A 471 12.35 21.35 -6.08
N THR A 472 12.90 20.69 -7.09
CA THR A 472 12.25 20.52 -8.40
C THR A 472 12.53 19.17 -9.00
N GLY A 473 11.67 18.70 -9.89
CA GLY A 473 11.84 17.42 -10.58
C GLY A 473 10.73 17.22 -11.59
N ILE A 474 9.57 16.80 -11.13
CA ILE A 474 8.40 16.53 -11.94
C ILE A 474 7.63 17.85 -12.13
N VAL A 475 7.63 18.38 -13.33
CA VAL A 475 7.01 19.69 -13.64
C VAL A 475 6.10 19.56 -14.85
N PHE A 476 4.86 20.02 -14.72
CA PHE A 476 3.98 20.22 -15.87
C PHE A 476 4.02 21.68 -16.30
N LYS A 477 4.11 21.91 -17.61
CA LYS A 477 4.03 23.25 -18.19
C LYS A 477 2.92 23.30 -19.22
N ASN A 478 2.16 24.38 -19.21
CA ASN A 478 1.16 24.65 -20.24
C ASN A 478 1.81 25.36 -21.46
N THR A 479 0.98 25.72 -22.43
CA THR A 479 1.39 26.47 -23.63
C THR A 479 1.93 27.86 -23.32
N GLU A 480 1.53 28.50 -22.23
CA GLU A 480 2.10 29.79 -21.81
C GLU A 480 3.43 29.63 -21.03
N GLY A 481 3.89 28.40 -20.81
CA GLY A 481 5.09 28.09 -20.02
C GLY A 481 4.88 28.19 -18.50
N VAL A 482 3.63 28.40 -18.04
CA VAL A 482 3.28 28.40 -16.62
C VAL A 482 3.51 27.00 -16.07
N SER A 483 4.37 26.94 -15.04
CA SER A 483 4.85 25.68 -14.47
C SER A 483 4.09 25.30 -13.21
N LYS A 484 3.75 24.01 -13.07
CA LYS A 484 3.32 23.38 -11.82
C LYS A 484 4.36 22.33 -11.44
N ASN A 485 5.06 22.58 -10.34
CA ASN A 485 6.11 21.72 -9.82
C ASN A 485 5.53 20.77 -8.77
N PHE A 486 5.71 19.46 -8.97
CA PHE A 486 5.27 18.38 -8.09
C PHE A 486 6.42 17.83 -7.23
N GLY A 487 7.60 18.43 -7.32
CA GLY A 487 8.77 18.10 -6.50
C GLY A 487 9.60 16.96 -7.06
N SER A 488 10.33 16.30 -6.18
CA SER A 488 11.31 15.26 -6.50
C SER A 488 10.81 13.89 -6.05
N ALA A 489 11.35 12.83 -6.64
CA ALA A 489 11.02 11.45 -6.28
C ALA A 489 12.29 10.60 -6.20
N VAL A 490 12.27 9.61 -5.30
CA VAL A 490 13.31 8.58 -5.16
C VAL A 490 12.63 7.23 -4.99
N ILE A 491 13.09 6.26 -5.75
CA ILE A 491 12.80 4.83 -5.60
C ILE A 491 14.14 4.12 -5.54
N ASP A 492 14.57 3.74 -4.33
CA ASP A 492 15.85 3.06 -4.12
C ASP A 492 15.66 1.64 -3.65
N GLY A 493 16.62 0.77 -3.97
CA GLY A 493 16.63 -0.59 -3.47
C GLY A 493 15.66 -1.52 -4.20
N VAL A 494 15.40 -1.28 -5.49
CA VAL A 494 14.49 -2.16 -6.27
C VAL A 494 15.24 -3.42 -6.69
N LEU A 495 14.85 -4.56 -6.12
CA LEU A 495 15.35 -5.89 -6.48
C LEU A 495 14.29 -6.70 -7.22
N ILE A 496 14.66 -7.27 -8.36
CA ILE A 496 13.85 -8.28 -9.04
C ILE A 496 14.19 -9.64 -8.43
N GLN A 497 13.35 -10.13 -7.52
CA GLN A 497 13.55 -11.47 -6.93
C GLN A 497 13.32 -12.60 -7.94
N HIS A 498 12.32 -12.40 -8.81
CA HIS A 498 11.96 -13.29 -9.90
C HIS A 498 11.04 -12.53 -10.86
N LEU A 499 11.33 -12.55 -12.15
CA LEU A 499 10.46 -12.01 -13.20
C LEU A 499 10.51 -12.96 -14.37
N LYS A 500 9.35 -13.41 -14.85
CA LYS A 500 9.25 -14.30 -16.01
C LYS A 500 8.22 -13.77 -16.99
N ILE A 501 8.66 -13.54 -18.22
CA ILE A 501 7.83 -13.20 -19.36
C ILE A 501 7.86 -14.40 -20.29
N ARG A 502 6.68 -14.87 -20.71
CA ARG A 502 6.53 -16.00 -21.61
C ARG A 502 5.61 -15.61 -22.75
N THR A 503 6.02 -15.95 -23.97
CA THR A 503 5.14 -15.85 -25.14
C THR A 503 3.97 -16.84 -25.02
N THR A 504 2.83 -16.53 -25.61
CA THR A 504 1.68 -17.44 -25.67
C THR A 504 1.42 -17.78 -27.13
N GLY A 505 1.96 -18.90 -27.61
CA GLY A 505 1.63 -19.44 -28.93
C GLY A 505 2.55 -18.99 -30.07
N LEU A 506 3.81 -19.43 -30.02
CA LEU A 506 4.62 -19.62 -31.23
C LEU A 506 4.33 -20.98 -31.87
#